data_AF-A0A8H4L8F8-F1
#
_entry.id   AF-A0A8H4L8F8-F1
#
_cell.length_a   1.000
_cell.length_b   1.000
_cell.length_c   1.000
_cell.angle_alpha   90.00
_cell.angle_beta   90.00
_cell.angle_gamma   90.00
#
_symmetry.space_group_name_H-M   'P 1'
#
loop_
_entity.id
_entity.type
_entity.pdbx_description
1 polymer ?
#
loop_
_entity_poly.entity_id
_entity_poly.type
_entity_poly.pdbx_seq_one_letter_code
_entity_poly.pdbx_strand_id
1 'polypeptide(L)'
;MAGFWDFARAQRSTLPLVPTKATTTGKTFIVTGVNIGLGFKAAKHLVILGAKRVILGVRSLEKGNAVVEAIAKAIGRSNAYEVWQLNLALLASVESFAMKL
;
A
#
# COMPACT_ATOMS: atom_id res chain seq x y z
N MET A 1 -4.52 31.08 7.17
CA MET A 1 -3.52 30.07 6.73
C MET A 1 -3.13 29.26 7.96
N ALA A 2 -3.26 27.94 7.92
CA ALA A 2 -2.78 27.10 9.02
C ALA A 2 -1.25 27.23 9.11
N GLY A 3 -0.74 27.56 10.30
CA GLY A 3 0.69 27.75 10.53
C GLY A 3 1.43 26.43 10.80
N PHE A 4 2.75 26.49 10.87
CA PHE A 4 3.59 25.34 11.26
C PHE A 4 3.15 24.69 12.58
N TRP A 5 2.71 25.51 13.54
CA TRP A 5 2.21 25.04 14.84
C TRP A 5 0.86 24.32 14.76
N ASP A 6 0.03 24.62 13.76
CA ASP A 6 -1.20 23.88 13.49
C ASP A 6 -0.89 22.54 12.85
N PHE A 7 0.06 22.51 11.90
CA PHE A 7 0.59 21.27 11.32
C PHE A 7 1.17 20.35 12.40
N ALA A 8 2.04 20.89 13.28
CA ALA A 8 2.67 20.12 14.34
C ALA A 8 1.67 19.57 15.36
N ARG A 9 0.63 20.35 15.71
CA ARG A 9 -0.46 19.87 16.59
C ARG A 9 -1.31 18.80 15.91
N ALA A 10 -1.60 18.96 14.61
CA ALA A 10 -2.37 17.99 13.84
C ALA A 10 -1.67 16.61 13.75
N GLN A 11 -0.33 16.55 13.79
CA GLN A 11 0.40 15.27 13.84
C GLN A 11 0.05 14.40 15.06
N ARG A 12 -0.41 15.00 16.16
CA ARG A 12 -0.82 14.28 17.39
C ARG A 12 -2.33 14.08 17.49
N SER A 13 -3.09 14.52 16.50
CA SER A 13 -4.54 14.30 16.47
C SER A 13 -4.86 12.86 16.06
N THR A 14 -5.93 12.29 16.64
CA THR A 14 -6.40 10.96 16.27
C THR A 14 -7.04 11.04 14.88
N LEU A 15 -6.35 10.49 13.87
CA LEU A 15 -6.86 10.48 12.50
C LEU A 15 -8.11 9.58 12.42
N PRO A 16 -9.21 10.05 11.82
CA PRO A 16 -10.53 9.41 11.94
C PRO A 16 -10.68 8.07 11.19
N LEU A 17 -9.68 7.67 10.39
CA LEU A 17 -9.78 6.50 9.51
C LEU A 17 -8.63 5.52 9.77
N VAL A 18 -8.69 4.83 10.91
CA VAL A 18 -7.82 3.67 11.14
C VAL A 18 -8.48 2.44 10.51
N PRO A 19 -7.86 1.79 9.52
CA PRO A 19 -8.40 0.57 8.95
C PRO A 19 -8.60 -0.48 10.06
N THR A 20 -9.79 -1.07 10.13
CA THR A 20 -10.10 -2.14 11.08
C THR A 20 -10.19 -3.48 10.35
N LYS A 21 -10.18 -4.59 11.10
CA LYS A 21 -10.43 -5.91 10.49
C LYS A 21 -11.77 -5.94 9.76
N ALA A 22 -12.82 -5.39 10.37
CA ALA A 22 -14.16 -5.35 9.78
C ALA A 22 -14.19 -4.58 8.44
N THR A 23 -13.46 -3.48 8.33
CA THR A 23 -13.43 -2.68 7.09
C THR A 23 -12.49 -3.24 6.02
N THR A 24 -11.57 -4.14 6.37
CA THR A 24 -10.46 -4.58 5.51
C THR A 24 -10.62 -6.02 5.02
N THR A 25 -11.27 -6.87 5.82
CA THR A 25 -11.39 -8.30 5.54
C THR A 25 -12.10 -8.55 4.21
N GLY A 26 -11.54 -9.44 3.38
CA GLY A 26 -12.17 -9.85 2.12
C GLY A 26 -12.01 -8.86 0.95
N LYS A 27 -11.42 -7.68 1.18
CA LYS A 27 -11.31 -6.62 0.17
C LYS A 27 -9.98 -6.64 -0.58
N THR A 28 -9.98 -5.96 -1.73
CA THR A 28 -8.80 -5.71 -2.56
C THR A 28 -8.32 -4.28 -2.34
N PHE A 29 -7.01 -4.10 -2.14
CA PHE A 29 -6.38 -2.80 -2.00
C PHE A 29 -5.27 -2.62 -3.03
N ILE A 30 -5.15 -1.41 -3.57
CA ILE A 30 -4.04 -1.02 -4.44
C ILE A 30 -3.18 -0.03 -3.65
N VAL A 31 -1.90 -0.35 -3.49
CA VAL A 31 -0.94 0.49 -2.77
C VAL A 31 0.16 0.89 -3.73
N THR A 32 0.20 2.18 -4.06
CA THR A 32 1.27 2.76 -4.89
C THR A 32 2.41 3.27 -4.01
N GLY A 33 3.65 3.20 -4.51
CA GLY A 33 4.80 3.72 -3.75
C GLY A 33 5.19 2.82 -2.56
N VAL A 34 5.03 1.50 -2.72
CA VAL A 34 5.28 0.52 -1.64
C VAL A 34 6.76 0.31 -1.32
N ASN A 35 7.68 0.76 -2.19
CA ASN A 35 9.10 0.39 -2.10
C ASN A 35 9.72 0.68 -0.72
N ILE A 36 9.35 1.81 -0.09
CA ILE A 36 9.88 2.23 1.22
C ILE A 36 8.84 3.01 2.04
N GLY A 37 9.14 3.22 3.32
CA GLY A 37 8.43 4.19 4.16
C GLY A 37 6.97 3.81 4.47
N LEU A 38 6.06 4.75 4.27
CA LEU A 38 4.64 4.59 4.63
C LEU A 38 3.91 3.56 3.76
N GLY A 39 4.20 3.50 2.46
CA GLY A 39 3.57 2.53 1.56
C GLY A 39 3.85 1.09 1.96
N PHE A 40 5.10 0.80 2.33
CA PHE A 40 5.51 -0.50 2.88
C PHE A 40 4.73 -0.86 4.15
N LYS A 41 4.71 0.05 5.13
CA LYS A 41 3.99 -0.17 6.39
C LYS A 41 2.49 -0.33 6.17
N ALA A 42 1.90 0.43 5.26
CA ALA A 42 0.48 0.35 4.91
C ALA A 42 0.12 -1.00 4.28
N ALA A 43 0.87 -1.46 3.28
CA ALA A 43 0.65 -2.76 2.65
C ALA A 43 0.73 -3.92 3.66
N LYS A 44 1.76 -3.91 4.52
CA LYS A 44 1.89 -4.87 5.62
C LYS A 44 0.68 -4.82 6.56
N HIS A 45 0.23 -3.63 6.94
CA HIS A 45 -0.89 -3.46 7.86
C HIS A 45 -2.20 -3.98 7.26
N LEU A 46 -2.47 -3.73 5.98
CA LEU A 46 -3.69 -4.20 5.31
C LEU A 46 -3.81 -5.74 5.31
N VAL A 47 -2.71 -6.45 5.11
CA VAL A 47 -2.72 -7.92 5.17
C VAL A 47 -2.87 -8.45 6.58
N ILE A 48 -2.25 -7.80 7.58
CA ILE A 48 -2.48 -8.13 9.00
C ILE A 48 -3.97 -7.99 9.36
N LEU A 49 -4.64 -7.00 8.77
CA LEU A 49 -6.06 -6.74 8.96
C LEU A 49 -6.99 -7.64 8.11
N GLY A 50 -6.43 -8.57 7.32
CA GLY A 50 -7.20 -9.58 6.60
C GLY A 50 -7.61 -9.20 5.18
N ALA A 51 -6.94 -8.24 4.55
CA ALA A 51 -7.13 -7.97 3.12
C ALA A 51 -7.00 -9.27 2.31
N LYS A 52 -7.95 -9.50 1.39
CA LYS A 52 -7.94 -10.67 0.52
C LYS A 52 -6.84 -10.57 -0.53
N ARG A 53 -6.63 -9.36 -1.06
CA ARG A 53 -5.71 -9.07 -2.15
C ARG A 53 -5.11 -7.68 -1.95
N VAL A 54 -3.78 -7.58 -2.06
CA VAL A 54 -3.06 -6.32 -1.98
C VAL A 54 -2.14 -6.22 -3.20
N ILE A 55 -2.50 -5.31 -4.10
CA ILE A 55 -1.77 -5.03 -5.35
C ILE A 55 -0.76 -3.91 -5.06
N LEU A 56 0.51 -4.23 -5.27
CA LEU A 56 1.64 -3.35 -5.06
C LEU A 56 2.04 -2.68 -6.37
N GLY A 57 1.67 -1.41 -6.52
CA GLY A 57 2.04 -0.59 -7.67
C GLY A 57 3.47 -0.07 -7.55
N VAL A 58 4.38 -0.60 -8.38
CA VAL A 58 5.81 -0.25 -8.38
C VAL A 58 6.31 0.15 -9.77
N ARG A 59 7.31 1.03 -9.83
CA ARG A 59 7.98 1.35 -11.10
C ARG A 59 8.92 0.23 -11.58
N SER A 60 9.60 -0.43 -10.65
CA SER A 60 10.52 -1.56 -10.88
C SER A 60 9.97 -2.80 -10.19
N LEU A 61 9.75 -3.86 -10.95
CA LEU A 61 9.23 -5.14 -10.45
C LEU A 61 10.20 -5.79 -9.48
N GLU A 62 11.51 -5.69 -9.73
CA GLU A 62 12.56 -6.21 -8.84
C GLU A 62 12.42 -5.64 -7.42
N LYS A 63 12.28 -4.32 -7.31
CA LYS A 63 12.07 -3.63 -6.04
C LYS A 63 10.75 -4.04 -5.36
N GLY A 64 9.69 -4.25 -6.15
CA GLY A 64 8.42 -4.73 -5.61
C GLY A 64 8.48 -6.17 -5.10
N ASN A 65 9.20 -7.05 -5.80
CA ASN A 65 9.38 -8.45 -5.38
C ASN A 65 10.18 -8.53 -4.07
N ALA A 66 11.25 -7.73 -3.94
CA ALA A 66 11.99 -7.62 -2.69
C ALA A 66 11.11 -7.16 -1.52
N VAL A 67 10.15 -6.27 -1.77
CA VAL A 67 9.16 -5.86 -0.76
C VAL A 67 8.23 -7.01 -0.39
N VAL A 68 7.72 -7.78 -1.35
CA VAL A 68 6.86 -8.94 -1.06
C VAL A 68 7.60 -9.96 -0.21
N GLU A 69 8.85 -10.27 -0.54
CA GLU A 69 9.68 -11.17 0.26
C GLU A 69 9.90 -10.66 1.69
N ALA A 70 10.24 -9.37 1.83
CA ALA A 70 10.44 -8.75 3.13
C ALA A 70 9.15 -8.77 3.97
N ILE A 71 8.00 -8.54 3.36
CA ILE A 71 6.72 -8.59 4.05
C ILE A 71 6.35 -10.05 4.37
N ALA A 72 6.47 -10.98 3.43
CA ALA A 72 6.20 -12.40 3.65
C ALA A 72 7.02 -12.97 4.82
N LYS A 73 8.32 -12.61 4.91
CA LYS A 73 9.18 -12.96 6.05
C LYS A 73 8.69 -12.38 7.38
N ALA A 74 8.08 -11.19 7.36
CA ALA A 74 7.64 -10.50 8.57
C ALA A 74 6.27 -10.96 9.12
N ILE A 75 5.41 -11.56 8.30
CA ILE A 75 4.04 -11.97 8.70
C ILE A 75 3.71 -13.43 8.38
N GLY A 76 4.58 -14.17 7.70
CA GLY A 76 4.39 -15.60 7.40
C GLY A 76 3.26 -15.88 6.40
N ARG A 77 2.82 -14.89 5.62
CA ARG A 77 1.77 -15.02 4.59
C ARG A 77 2.22 -14.33 3.31
N SER A 78 2.37 -15.10 2.23
CA SER A 78 2.78 -14.61 0.90
C SER A 78 1.62 -14.46 -0.08
N ASN A 79 0.54 -15.23 0.10
CA ASN A 79 -0.51 -15.43 -0.92
C ASN A 79 -1.41 -14.19 -1.17
N ALA A 80 -1.27 -13.13 -0.37
CA ALA A 80 -2.12 -11.94 -0.44
C ALA A 80 -1.51 -10.79 -1.25
N TYR A 81 -0.25 -10.89 -1.70
CA TYR A 81 0.46 -9.82 -2.38
C TYR A 81 0.64 -10.10 -3.87
N GLU A 82 0.41 -9.07 -4.68
CA GLU A 82 0.72 -9.09 -6.11
C GLU A 82 1.56 -7.86 -6.47
N VAL A 83 2.63 -8.05 -7.23
CA VAL A 83 3.49 -6.94 -7.67
C VAL A 83 3.16 -6.59 -9.10
N TRP A 84 2.66 -5.37 -9.31
CA TRP A 84 2.23 -4.89 -10.61
C TRP A 84 3.04 -3.66 -10.98
N GLN A 85 3.52 -3.62 -12.22
CA GLN A 85 4.22 -2.47 -12.73
C GLN A 85 3.23 -1.32 -12.92
N LEU A 86 3.54 -0.17 -12.34
CA LEU A 86 2.74 1.05 -12.45
C LEU A 86 3.68 2.26 -12.45
N ASN A 87 3.76 2.93 -13.60
CA ASN A 87 4.41 4.22 -13.72
C ASN A 87 3.37 5.33 -13.90
N LEU A 88 3.05 6.03 -12.81
CA LEU A 88 2.10 7.14 -12.81
C LEU A 88 2.51 8.34 -13.68
N ALA A 89 3.78 8.42 -14.10
CA ALA A 89 4.24 9.46 -15.03
C ALA A 89 3.91 9.15 -16.51
N LEU A 90 3.45 7.93 -16.82
CA LEU A 90 3.12 7.49 -18.17
C LEU A 90 1.65 7.05 -18.22
N LEU A 91 0.80 7.80 -18.93
CA LEU A 91 -0.62 7.49 -19.02
C LEU A 91 -0.90 6.09 -19.58
N ALA A 92 -0.15 5.67 -20.61
CA ALA A 92 -0.26 4.32 -21.17
C ALA A 92 0.02 3.22 -20.13
N SER A 93 0.89 3.47 -19.14
CA SER A 93 1.14 2.53 -18.04
C SER A 93 -0.04 2.47 -17.08
N VAL A 94 -0.71 3.59 -16.84
CA VAL A 94 -1.92 3.66 -16.00
C VAL A 94 -3.08 2.95 -16.68
N GLU A 95 -3.27 3.15 -17.98
CA GLU A 95 -4.29 2.46 -18.77
C GLU A 95 -4.08 0.94 -18.79
N SER A 96 -2.85 0.50 -19.09
CA SER A 96 -2.49 -0.93 -19.06
C SER A 96 -2.70 -1.55 -17.68
N PHE A 97 -2.39 -0.80 -16.62
CA PHE A 97 -2.64 -1.23 -15.24
C PHE A 97 -4.14 -1.36 -14.94
N ALA A 98 -4.95 -0.38 -15.38
CA ALA A 98 -6.39 -0.37 -15.18
C ALA A 98 -7.10 -1.50 -15.94
N MET A 99 -6.67 -1.81 -17.17
CA MET A 99 -7.21 -2.91 -17.96
C MET A 99 -6.91 -4.30 -17.35
N LYS A 100 -5.83 -4.40 -16.57
CA LYS A 100 -5.44 -5.65 -15.91
C LYS A 100 -6.23 -5.91 -14.62
N LEU A 101 -6.78 -4.87 -13.98
CA LEU A 101 -7.38 -4.90 -12.65
C LEU A 101 -8.61 -5.82 -12.57
#